data_AF-A0A7C5FGI3-F1
#
_entry.id   AF-A0A7C5FGI3-F1
#
_cell.length_a   1.000
_cell.length_b   1.000
_cell.length_c   1.000
_cell.angle_alpha   90.00
_cell.angle_beta   90.00
_cell.angle_gamma   90.00
#
_symmetry.space_group_name_H-M   'P 1'
#
loop_
_entity.id
_entity.type
_entity.pdbx_description
1 polymer ?
#
loop_
_entity_poly.entity_id
_entity_poly.type
_entity_poly.pdbx_seq_one_letter_code
_entity_poly.pdbx_strand_id
1 'polypeptide(L)' 'MKIAVVGAGKWGSALAHAFSQKNSVVVSSRRKRDIANFVSIEEALGYEYIVMAI' A
#
# COMPACT_ATOMS: atom_id res chain seq x y z
N MET A 1 1.18 -0.05 13.33
CA MET A 1 1.04 1.30 12.74
C MET A 1 0.20 1.21 11.47
N LYS A 2 -0.30 2.33 10.92
CA LYS A 2 -1.03 2.36 9.64
C LYS A 2 -0.07 2.80 8.53
N ILE A 3 0.18 1.91 7.55
CA ILE A 3 1.10 2.17 6.44
C ILE A 3 0.35 2.06 5.10
N ALA A 4 0.51 3.04 4.23
CA ALA A 4 0.06 2.96 2.85
C ALA A 4 1.26 2.75 1.92
N VAL A 5 1.21 1.70 1.10
CA VAL A 5 2.20 1.46 0.04
C VAL A 5 1.64 1.97 -1.29
N VAL A 6 2.24 3.03 -1.82
CA VAL A 6 1.87 3.60 -3.12
C VAL A 6 2.78 3.01 -4.19
N GLY A 7 2.22 2.08 -4.96
CA GLY A 7 2.94 1.26 -5.92
C GLY A 7 2.49 -0.20 -5.79
N ALA A 8 1.78 -0.72 -6.79
CA ALA A 8 1.28 -2.10 -6.78
C ALA A 8 2.09 -3.00 -7.72
N GLY A 9 3.36 -2.67 -7.98
CA GLY A 9 4.31 -3.49 -8.75
C GLY A 9 4.86 -4.66 -7.92
N LYS A 10 5.89 -5.35 -8.43
CA LYS A 10 6.54 -6.46 -7.71
C LYS A 10 7.08 -6.01 -6.35
N TRP A 11 7.82 -4.90 -6.34
CA TRP A 11 8.41 -4.35 -5.11
C TRP A 11 7.38 -3.83 -4.14
N GLY A 12 6.40 -3.06 -4.61
CA GLY A 12 5.34 -2.56 -3.74
C GLY A 12 4.49 -3.67 -3.11
N SER A 13 4.22 -4.75 -3.85
CA SER A 13 3.53 -5.93 -3.31
C SER A 13 4.40 -6.66 -2.26
N ALA A 14 5.70 -6.82 -2.53
CA ALA A 14 6.63 -7.44 -1.59
C ALA A 14 6.77 -6.62 -0.28
N LEU A 15 6.87 -5.30 -0.39
CA LEU A 15 6.89 -4.40 0.75
C LEU A 15 5.59 -4.45 1.55
N ALA A 16 4.44 -4.43 0.88
CA ALA A 16 3.14 -4.55 1.53
C ALA A 16 3.03 -5.86 2.33
N HIS A 17 3.49 -6.98 1.74
CA HIS A 17 3.53 -8.27 2.43
C HIS A 17 4.48 -8.29 3.63
N ALA A 18 5.66 -7.68 3.51
CA ALA A 18 6.63 -7.62 4.61
C ALA A 18 6.14 -6.75 5.76
N PHE A 19 5.55 -5.59 5.47
CA PHE A 19 5.05 -4.68 6.48
C PHE A 19 3.77 -5.19 7.16
N SER A 20 2.93 -5.94 6.43
CA SER A 20 1.68 -6.47 6.99
C SER A 20 1.89 -7.51 8.09
N GLN A 21 3.09 -8.08 8.22
CA GLN A 21 3.43 -9.02 9.29
C GLN A 21 3.23 -8.44 10.70
N LYS A 22 3.34 -7.10 10.85
CA LYS A 22 3.25 -6.41 12.15
C LYS A 22 2.42 -5.12 12.11
N ASN A 23 1.87 -4.76 10.95
CA ASN A 23 1.19 -3.47 10.74
C ASN A 23 -0.09 -3.63 9.93
N SER A 24 -0.97 -2.64 10.04
CA SER A 24 -2.09 -2.50 9.11
C SER A 24 -1.58 -1.80 7.85
N VAL A 25 -1.66 -2.50 6.72
CA VAL A 25 -1.08 -2.05 5.46
C VAL A 25 -2.11 -2.08 4.35
N VAL A 26 -2.20 -0.98 3.62
CA VAL A 26 -3.00 -0.86 2.40
C VAL A 26 -2.10 -0.59 1.21
N VAL A 27 -2.57 -0.95 0.02
CA VAL A 27 -1.87 -0.72 -1.24
C VAL A 27 -2.71 0.22 -2.10
N SER A 28 -2.06 1.18 -2.74
CA SER A 28 -2.70 2.01 -3.76
C SER A 28 -1.80 2.14 -4.98
N SER A 29 -2.40 2.39 -6.15
CA SER A 29 -1.65 2.77 -7.34
C SER A 29 -2.54 3.47 -8.35
N ARG A 30 -1.93 4.24 -9.27
CA ARG A 30 -2.66 4.95 -10.34
C ARG A 30 -3.56 4.05 -11.17
N ARG A 31 -3.15 2.80 -11.42
CA ARG A 31 -4.00 1.80 -12.07
C ARG A 31 -4.68 0.96 -11.00
N LYS A 32 -5.99 0.79 -11.10
CA LYS A 32 -6.73 -0.10 -10.21
C LYS A 32 -6.21 -1.53 -10.39
N ARG A 33 -6.07 -2.26 -9.28
CA ARG A 33 -5.75 -3.68 -9.27
C ARG A 33 -6.75 -4.43 -8.42
N ASP A 34 -7.00 -5.68 -8.79
CA ASP A 34 -7.80 -6.61 -8.01
C ASP A 34 -6.86 -7.38 -7.07
N ILE A 35 -6.50 -6.73 -5.96
CA ILE A 35 -5.66 -7.30 -4.90
C ILE A 35 -6.27 -6.97 -3.54
N ALA A 36 -6.00 -7.81 -2.55
CA ALA A 36 -6.44 -7.55 -1.18
C ALA A 36 -5.87 -6.22 -0.66
N ASN A 37 -6.68 -5.50 0.13
CA ASN A 37 -6.34 -4.23 0.75
C ASN A 37 -5.97 -3.11 -0.26
N PHE A 38 -6.48 -3.19 -1.49
CA PHE A 38 -6.36 -2.11 -2.46
C PHE A 38 -7.32 -0.97 -2.12
N VAL A 39 -6.79 0.25 -1.98
CA VAL A 39 -7.55 1.44 -1.60
C VAL A 39 -7.33 2.59 -2.58
N SER A 40 -8.20 3.59 -2.55
CA SER A 40 -8.04 4.80 -3.35
C SER A 40 -6.82 5.61 -2.89
N ILE A 41 -6.33 6.52 -3.73
CA ILE A 41 -5.17 7.34 -3.36
C ILE A 41 -5.53 8.31 -2.23
N GLU A 42 -6.76 8.79 -2.20
CA GLU A 42 -7.30 9.67 -1.16
C GLU A 42 -7.30 8.97 0.20
N GLU A 43 -7.70 7.70 0.25
CA GLU A 43 -7.63 6.90 1.48
C GLU A 43 -6.19 6.67 1.91
N ALA A 44 -5.31 6.29 0.97
CA ALA A 44 -3.90 6.04 1.24
C ALA A 44 -3.17 7.27 1.82
N LEU A 45 -3.52 8.48 1.37
CA LEU A 45 -2.95 9.73 1.87
C LEU A 45 -3.37 10.06 3.31
N GLY A 46 -4.41 9.41 3.83
CA GLY A 46 -4.83 9.54 5.23
C GLY A 46 -4.04 8.65 6.20
N TYR A 47 -3.09 7.85 5.72
CA TYR A 47 -2.29 6.94 6.55
C TYR A 47 -1.07 7.67 7.15
N GLU A 48 -0.69 7.27 8.36
CA GLU A 48 0.40 7.87 9.13
C GLU A 48 1.76 7.76 8.42
N TYR A 49 1.99 6.64 7.73
CA TYR A 49 3.19 6.41 6.94
C TYR A 49 2.83 6.08 5.49
N ILE A 50 3.52 6.70 4.56
CA ILE A 50 3.36 6.48 3.12
C ILE A 50 4.70 6.01 2.56
N VAL A 51 4.70 4.84 1.94
CA VAL A 51 5.86 4.24 1.28
C VAL A 51 5.66 4.29 -0.23
N MET A 52 6.52 5.03 -0.93
CA MET A 52 6.49 5.18 -2.37
C MET A 52 7.37 4.10 -3.02
N ALA A 53 6.77 3.18 -3.77
CA ALA A 53 7.44 2.12 -4.52
C ALA A 53 7.21 2.34 -6.03
N ILE A 54 8.07 3.15 -6.64
CA ILE A 54 8.02 3.57 -8.06
C ILE A 54 8.62 2.52 -8.99
#